data_AF-A0AAD8KWA4-F1
#
_entry.id   AF-A0AAD8KWA4-F1
#
_cell.length_a   1.000
_cell.length_b   1.000
_cell.length_c   1.000
_cell.angle_alpha   90.00
_cell.angle_beta   90.00
_cell.angle_gamma   90.00
#
_symmetry.space_group_name_H-M   'P 1'
#
loop_
_entity.id
_entity.type
_entity.pdbx_description
1 polymer ?
#
loop_
_entity_poly.entity_id
_entity_poly.type
_entity_poly.pdbx_seq_one_letter_code
_entity_poly.pdbx_strand_id
1 'polypeptide(L)'
;MEVQLPLLYISLILLIFSYLLISQLRWKSPNLPPTVFPTLPIIGHLYLLKPPLYRTLAKLSTKFGPILHLRFGSRGVMLKNASPKTTSTLPTAPSLCMERSWATTGRASCGGEREDKNTMIDMLLSLQESDSKYYNDEMIQSFLMVYLLAGTDTTAGTMEWAMTLLLNNPNTLRMYPAGPLLVPRESSKDCVVGGYNIPGGTMLLVNQWAIHRDPKLWTNPKTYNPERFEGLEAMRDGSCPGEGLAVRVMALSLGILIQCFNWERVSEKMVDMTEGRGLNLPKAKPLIAKCKARLEILSLLAQ
;
A
#
# COMPACT_ATOMS: atom_id res chain seq x y z
N MET A 1 -52.69 14.55 -5.33
CA MET A 1 -51.21 14.58 -5.36
C MET A 1 -50.57 14.86 -4.00
N GLU A 2 -51.25 15.50 -3.03
CA GLU A 2 -50.63 15.82 -1.73
C GLU A 2 -50.46 14.63 -0.77
N VAL A 3 -51.26 13.57 -0.90
CA VAL A 3 -51.20 12.40 -0.01
C VAL A 3 -50.07 11.41 -0.39
N GLN A 4 -49.53 11.49 -1.61
CA GLN A 4 -48.44 10.60 -2.04
C GLN A 4 -47.08 10.98 -1.44
N LEU A 5 -46.84 12.28 -1.19
CA LEU A 5 -45.58 12.75 -0.64
C LEU A 5 -45.30 12.26 0.80
N PRO A 6 -46.26 12.31 1.75
CA PRO A 6 -46.04 11.79 3.11
C PRO A 6 -45.88 10.26 3.14
N LEU A 7 -46.57 9.52 2.26
CA LEU A 7 -46.42 8.07 2.15
C LEU A 7 -45.02 7.67 1.65
N LEU A 8 -44.47 8.39 0.67
CA LEU A 8 -43.09 8.19 0.21
C LEU A 8 -42.07 8.49 1.31
N TYR A 9 -42.29 9.54 2.11
CA TYR A 9 -41.41 9.89 3.21
C TYR A 9 -41.42 8.85 4.34
N ILE A 10 -42.60 8.35 4.71
CA ILE A 10 -42.75 7.28 5.70
C ILE A 10 -42.09 5.99 5.20
N SER A 11 -42.30 5.63 3.93
CA SER A 11 -41.65 4.47 3.31
C SER A 11 -40.12 4.59 3.33
N LEU A 12 -39.58 5.77 3.01
CA LEU A 12 -38.14 6.04 3.08
C LEU A 12 -37.60 5.91 4.51
N ILE A 13 -38.31 6.43 5.51
CA ILE A 13 -37.92 6.29 6.93
C ILE A 13 -37.94 4.83 7.36
N LEU A 14 -38.96 4.05 6.99
CA LEU A 14 -39.05 2.63 7.32
C LEU A 14 -37.95 1.81 6.62
N LEU A 15 -37.61 2.13 5.36
CA LEU A 15 -36.49 1.53 4.65
C LEU A 15 -35.14 1.87 5.30
N ILE A 16 -34.95 3.13 5.71
CA ILE A 16 -33.73 3.53 6.45
C ILE A 16 -33.67 2.84 7.81
N PHE A 17 -34.77 2.80 8.56
CA PHE A 17 -34.82 2.16 9.88
C PHE A 17 -34.59 0.65 9.79
N SER A 18 -35.25 -0.03 8.85
CA SER A 18 -35.02 -1.46 8.60
C SER A 18 -33.60 -1.75 8.12
N TYR A 19 -33.03 -0.92 7.23
CA TYR A 19 -31.63 -1.02 6.83
C TYR A 19 -30.70 -0.84 8.03
N LEU A 20 -30.93 0.16 8.88
CA LEU A 20 -30.15 0.40 10.09
C LEU A 20 -30.27 -0.77 11.07
N LEU A 21 -31.48 -1.29 11.31
CA LEU A 21 -31.76 -2.43 12.18
C LEU A 21 -31.09 -3.71 11.67
N ILE A 22 -31.22 -4.03 10.38
CA ILE A 22 -30.54 -5.17 9.74
C ILE A 22 -29.02 -4.98 9.81
N SER A 23 -28.50 -3.76 9.61
CA SER A 23 -27.06 -3.49 9.72
C SER A 23 -26.53 -3.65 11.14
N GLN A 24 -27.33 -3.33 12.17
CA GLN A 24 -26.97 -3.55 13.57
C GLN A 24 -27.07 -5.04 13.96
N LEU A 25 -28.08 -5.75 13.46
CA LEU A 25 -28.25 -7.19 13.71
C LEU A 25 -27.17 -8.03 13.03
N ARG A 26 -26.73 -7.66 11.82
CA ARG A 26 -25.63 -8.32 11.10
C ARG A 26 -24.26 -8.18 11.79
N TRP A 27 -24.12 -7.27 12.76
CA TRP A 27 -22.84 -6.99 13.44
C TRP A 27 -22.76 -7.45 14.90
N LYS A 28 -23.75 -8.19 15.38
CA LYS A 28 -23.63 -8.93 16.65
C LYS A 28 -22.89 -10.26 16.44
N SER A 29 -21.68 -10.24 15.90
CA SER A 29 -20.77 -11.38 16.04
C SER A 29 -20.05 -11.27 17.38
N PRO A 30 -20.02 -12.34 18.21
CA PRO A 30 -19.23 -12.31 19.44
C PRO A 30 -17.75 -12.11 19.05
N ASN A 31 -17.01 -11.27 19.79
CA ASN A 31 -15.57 -11.00 19.61
C ASN A 31 -15.16 -10.29 18.31
N LEU A 32 -15.82 -9.19 17.94
CA LEU A 32 -15.29 -8.24 16.95
C LEU A 32 -14.06 -7.50 17.49
N PRO A 33 -13.16 -7.03 16.60
CA PRO A 33 -12.08 -6.13 16.99
C PRO A 33 -12.62 -4.86 17.66
N PRO A 34 -11.86 -4.23 18.57
CA PRO A 34 -12.28 -3.01 19.23
C PRO A 34 -12.58 -1.90 18.19
N THR A 35 -13.66 -1.15 18.41
CA THR A 35 -14.10 -0.07 17.53
C THR A 35 -14.02 1.29 18.21
N VAL A 36 -14.01 2.36 17.41
CA VAL A 36 -13.84 3.73 17.90
C VAL A 36 -15.21 4.40 18.06
N PHE A 37 -15.60 4.73 19.28
CA PHE A 37 -16.85 5.44 19.51
C PHE A 37 -16.66 6.97 19.34
N PRO A 38 -17.63 7.71 18.73
CA PRO A 38 -18.91 7.26 18.17
C PRO A 38 -18.82 6.80 16.70
N THR A 39 -19.61 5.79 16.31
CA THR A 39 -19.76 5.43 14.89
C THR A 39 -20.98 6.13 14.30
N LEU A 40 -20.78 7.07 13.36
CA LEU A 40 -21.89 7.78 12.73
C LEU A 40 -22.69 6.86 11.79
N PRO A 41 -24.03 6.99 11.73
CA PRO A 41 -24.84 6.24 10.76
C PRO A 41 -24.44 6.61 9.34
N ILE A 42 -24.46 5.63 8.43
CA ILE A 42 -24.11 5.74 7.00
C ILE A 42 -22.63 6.02 6.73
N ILE A 43 -22.04 7.04 7.34
CA ILE A 43 -20.65 7.48 7.10
C ILE A 43 -19.64 6.59 7.85
N GLY A 44 -20.02 6.09 9.02
CA GLY A 44 -19.13 5.36 9.92
C GLY A 44 -18.07 6.26 10.54
N HIS A 45 -16.80 5.93 10.28
CA HIS A 45 -15.60 6.55 10.84
C HIS A 45 -14.83 7.42 9.83
N LEU A 46 -15.38 7.65 8.63
CA LEU A 46 -14.71 8.48 7.62
C LEU A 46 -14.42 9.90 8.14
N TYR A 47 -15.25 10.43 9.04
CA TYR A 47 -15.06 11.73 9.69
C TYR A 47 -13.76 11.84 10.53
N LEU A 48 -13.20 10.69 10.97
CA LEU A 48 -11.93 10.64 11.69
C LEU A 48 -10.72 10.74 10.75
N LEU A 49 -10.88 10.43 9.46
CA LEU A 49 -9.78 10.29 8.51
C LEU A 49 -9.33 11.65 7.97
N LYS A 50 -8.37 12.27 8.66
CA LYS A 50 -7.67 13.46 8.16
C LYS A 50 -6.47 13.06 7.30
N PRO A 51 -6.17 13.79 6.20
CA PRO A 51 -4.94 13.57 5.46
C PRO A 51 -3.70 13.98 6.29
N PRO A 52 -2.58 13.25 6.18
CA PRO A 52 -2.42 12.01 5.42
C PRO A 52 -3.00 10.79 6.18
N LEU A 53 -3.76 9.96 5.48
CA LEU A 53 -4.59 8.88 6.03
C LEU A 53 -3.81 7.95 6.97
N TYR A 54 -2.63 7.50 6.54
CA TYR A 54 -1.84 6.52 7.28
C TYR A 54 -1.34 7.04 8.64
N ARG A 55 -1.10 8.34 8.81
CA ARG A 55 -0.73 8.92 10.13
C ARG A 55 -1.93 8.96 11.06
N THR A 56 -3.11 9.28 10.52
CA THR A 56 -4.35 9.25 11.31
C THR A 56 -4.66 7.83 11.77
N LEU A 57 -4.54 6.84 10.88
CA LEU A 57 -4.68 5.42 11.24
C LEU A 57 -3.64 4.99 12.28
N ALA A 58 -2.38 5.43 12.15
CA ALA A 58 -1.34 5.16 13.15
C ALA A 58 -1.72 5.72 14.53
N LYS A 59 -2.18 6.97 14.61
CA LYS A 59 -2.64 7.60 15.86
C LYS A 59 -3.82 6.85 16.51
N LEU A 60 -4.79 6.44 15.69
CA LEU A 60 -5.93 5.65 16.18
C LEU A 60 -5.44 4.33 16.77
N SER A 61 -4.52 3.65 16.08
CA SER A 61 -3.95 2.39 16.57
C SER A 61 -3.14 2.55 17.85
N THR A 62 -2.35 3.62 18.00
CA THR A 62 -1.65 3.89 19.26
C THR A 62 -2.62 4.11 20.42
N LYS A 63 -3.80 4.69 20.17
CA LYS A 63 -4.79 5.00 21.19
C LYS A 63 -5.69 3.81 21.58
N PHE A 64 -6.11 3.00 20.60
CA PHE A 64 -7.13 1.97 20.79
C PHE A 64 -6.60 0.54 20.62
N GLY A 65 -5.38 0.36 20.10
CA GLY A 65 -4.74 -0.95 19.95
C GLY A 65 -4.23 -1.24 18.53
N PRO A 66 -3.40 -2.28 18.36
CA PRO A 66 -2.78 -2.64 17.07
C PRO A 66 -3.77 -3.21 16.05
N ILE A 67 -4.95 -3.61 16.50
CA ILE A 67 -6.02 -4.23 15.73
C ILE A 67 -7.31 -3.46 16.02
N LEU A 68 -7.91 -2.85 14.99
CA LEU A 68 -9.11 -2.02 15.13
C LEU A 68 -10.12 -2.29 14.04
N HIS A 69 -11.39 -2.27 14.41
CA HIS A 69 -12.50 -2.26 13.46
C HIS A 69 -13.03 -0.84 13.27
N LEU A 70 -12.98 -0.38 12.02
CA LEU A 70 -13.52 0.86 11.51
C LEU A 70 -14.64 0.55 10.50
N ARG A 71 -15.40 1.58 10.15
CA ARG A 71 -16.51 1.51 9.20
C ARG A 71 -16.32 2.65 8.22
N PHE A 72 -16.09 2.36 6.94
CA PHE A 72 -16.04 3.39 5.91
C PHE A 72 -17.30 3.26 5.05
N GLY A 73 -18.28 4.12 5.30
CA GLY A 73 -19.57 3.98 4.64
C GLY A 73 -20.33 2.76 5.15
N SER A 74 -20.75 1.89 4.23
CA SER A 74 -21.34 0.57 4.53
C SER A 74 -20.30 -0.55 4.68
N ARG A 75 -19.00 -0.29 4.43
CA ARG A 75 -17.95 -1.32 4.44
C ARG A 75 -17.24 -1.36 5.80
N GLY A 76 -17.10 -2.55 6.36
CA GLY A 76 -16.25 -2.82 7.52
C GLY A 76 -14.78 -2.78 7.11
N VAL A 77 -13.93 -2.18 7.94
CA VAL A 77 -12.51 -2.02 7.69
C VAL A 77 -11.73 -2.44 8.93
N MET A 78 -10.87 -3.42 8.78
CA MET A 78 -9.92 -3.88 9.79
C MET A 78 -8.58 -3.17 9.58
N LEU A 79 -8.15 -2.39 10.56
CA LEU A 79 -6.79 -1.84 10.61
C LEU A 79 -5.88 -2.78 11.40
N LYS A 80 -4.73 -3.15 10.83
CA LYS A 80 -3.69 -3.92 11.51
C LYS A 80 -2.34 -3.23 11.40
N ASN A 81 -1.72 -2.94 12.55
CA ASN A 81 -0.40 -2.30 12.65
C ASN A 81 0.68 -3.21 13.26
N ALA A 82 0.56 -4.53 13.11
CA ALA A 82 1.51 -5.51 13.68
C ALA A 82 2.40 -6.16 12.61
N SER A 83 3.66 -6.46 12.97
CA SER A 83 4.61 -7.18 12.12
C SER A 83 4.13 -8.60 11.81
N PRO A 84 4.41 -9.14 10.62
CA PRO A 84 4.26 -10.57 10.34
C PRO A 84 5.10 -11.47 11.28
N LYS A 85 6.24 -10.96 11.78
CA LYS A 85 7.23 -11.75 12.54
C LYS A 85 6.82 -12.11 13.97
N THR A 86 5.90 -11.37 14.60
CA THR A 86 5.48 -11.61 15.99
C THR A 86 4.32 -12.61 16.12
N THR A 87 3.89 -13.21 15.01
CA THR A 87 2.98 -14.35 15.02
C THR A 87 3.64 -15.50 14.29
N SER A 88 4.21 -16.43 15.06
CA SER A 88 4.54 -17.80 14.61
C SER A 88 3.33 -18.57 14.05
N THR A 89 2.15 -17.94 13.99
CA THR A 89 0.88 -18.43 13.44
C THR A 89 0.47 -17.81 12.10
N LEU A 90 1.35 -17.05 11.42
CA LEU A 90 1.04 -16.52 10.09
C LEU A 90 1.95 -16.97 8.91
N PRO A 91 2.31 -18.26 8.76
CA PRO A 91 2.80 -18.72 7.46
C PRO A 91 1.71 -19.12 6.45
N THR A 92 0.44 -19.34 6.83
CA THR A 92 -0.49 -20.05 5.90
C THR A 92 -1.97 -19.66 5.90
N ALA A 93 -2.51 -18.97 6.91
CA ALA A 93 -3.98 -18.79 7.02
C ALA A 93 -4.60 -17.50 6.45
N PRO A 94 -3.98 -16.29 6.52
CA PRO A 94 -4.64 -15.07 6.03
C PRO A 94 -4.61 -14.95 4.51
N SER A 95 -3.65 -15.59 3.83
CA SER A 95 -3.57 -15.61 2.36
C SER A 95 -4.78 -16.29 1.72
N LEU A 96 -5.36 -17.30 2.38
CA LEU A 96 -6.55 -18.04 1.91
C LEU A 96 -7.88 -17.34 2.20
N CYS A 97 -7.90 -16.35 3.11
CA CYS A 97 -9.13 -15.63 3.41
C CYS A 97 -9.15 -14.22 2.82
N MET A 98 -7.99 -13.58 2.66
CA MET A 98 -7.83 -12.22 2.13
C MET A 98 -7.53 -12.28 0.62
N GLU A 99 -8.36 -13.00 -0.13
CA GLU A 99 -8.10 -13.36 -1.54
C GLU A 99 -8.50 -12.27 -2.54
N ARG A 100 -9.41 -11.36 -2.18
CA ARG A 100 -9.77 -10.25 -3.07
C ARG A 100 -8.79 -9.09 -2.86
N SER A 101 -7.60 -9.23 -3.44
CA SER A 101 -6.89 -8.07 -3.97
C SER A 101 -7.39 -7.87 -5.39
N TRP A 102 -7.76 -6.64 -5.76
CA TRP A 102 -8.10 -6.29 -7.15
C TRP A 102 -6.93 -6.55 -8.12
N ALA A 103 -5.74 -6.89 -7.59
CA ALA A 103 -4.50 -7.14 -8.32
C ALA A 103 -4.01 -8.60 -8.34
N THR A 104 -4.78 -9.58 -7.87
CA THR A 104 -4.36 -11.00 -7.94
C THR A 104 -5.18 -11.78 -8.97
N THR A 105 -4.68 -11.76 -10.21
CA THR A 105 -5.11 -12.61 -11.32
C THR A 105 -4.63 -14.05 -11.08
N GLY A 106 -5.48 -15.02 -11.43
CA GLY A 106 -5.33 -16.44 -11.09
C GLY A 106 -4.06 -17.09 -11.64
N ARG A 107 -3.55 -18.07 -10.88
CA ARG A 107 -2.47 -18.94 -11.31
C ARG A 107 -3.05 -20.01 -12.26
N ALA A 108 -2.97 -19.78 -13.55
CA ALA A 108 -3.18 -20.83 -14.55
C ALA A 108 -1.87 -21.62 -14.69
N SER A 109 -1.90 -22.89 -14.31
CA SER A 109 -0.83 -23.84 -14.59
C SER A 109 -1.08 -24.45 -15.97
N CYS A 110 -0.45 -23.89 -17.01
CA CYS A 110 -0.42 -24.51 -18.33
C CYS A 110 0.99 -25.09 -18.55
N GLY A 111 1.08 -26.42 -18.49
CA GLY A 111 2.24 -27.15 -18.95
C GLY A 111 2.23 -27.19 -20.48
N GLY A 112 3.25 -26.58 -21.08
CA GLY A 112 3.51 -26.59 -22.52
C GLY A 112 4.96 -26.17 -22.75
N GLU A 113 5.60 -26.73 -23.77
CA GLU A 113 7.00 -26.52 -24.10
C GLU A 113 7.36 -25.04 -24.20
N ARG A 114 8.47 -24.66 -23.58
CA ARG A 114 8.87 -23.28 -23.31
C ARG A 114 9.59 -22.72 -24.52
N GLU A 115 8.86 -22.12 -25.44
CA GLU A 115 9.44 -21.18 -26.40
C GLU A 115 9.98 -19.96 -25.63
N ASP A 116 11.20 -19.52 -25.97
CA ASP A 116 11.93 -18.46 -25.30
C ASP A 116 11.31 -17.10 -25.63
N LYS A 117 10.23 -16.74 -24.91
CA LYS A 117 9.55 -15.46 -25.06
C LYS A 117 10.31 -14.40 -24.28
N ASN A 118 10.95 -13.50 -25.03
CA ASN A 118 11.92 -12.54 -24.50
C ASN A 118 11.28 -11.33 -23.79
N THR A 119 10.01 -11.00 -24.08
CA THR A 119 9.34 -9.85 -23.46
C THR A 119 8.03 -10.22 -22.78
N MET A 120 7.63 -9.37 -21.82
CA MET A 120 6.32 -9.48 -21.16
C MET A 120 5.16 -9.35 -22.17
N ILE A 121 5.34 -8.53 -23.22
CA ILE A 121 4.34 -8.35 -24.28
C ILE A 121 4.17 -9.65 -25.07
N ASP A 122 5.27 -10.28 -25.48
CA ASP A 122 5.22 -11.55 -26.21
C ASP A 122 4.55 -12.65 -25.37
N MET A 123 4.80 -12.64 -24.05
CA MET A 123 4.10 -13.54 -23.12
C MET A 123 2.59 -13.29 -23.13
N LEU A 124 2.14 -12.02 -22.99
CA LEU A 124 0.71 -11.68 -22.99
C LEU A 124 0.03 -12.00 -24.32
N LEU A 125 0.69 -11.72 -25.45
CA LEU A 125 0.16 -12.04 -26.78
C LEU A 125 0.04 -13.55 -26.99
N SER A 126 0.99 -14.33 -26.49
CA SER A 126 0.85 -15.78 -26.57
C SER A 126 -0.21 -16.37 -25.64
N LEU A 127 -0.47 -15.71 -24.51
CA LEU A 127 -1.60 -16.07 -23.65
C LEU A 127 -2.94 -15.74 -24.32
N GLN A 128 -2.99 -14.69 -25.13
CA GLN A 128 -4.14 -14.40 -25.98
C GLN A 128 -4.36 -15.45 -27.06
N GLU A 129 -3.31 -16.00 -27.66
CA GLU A 129 -3.44 -17.11 -28.63
C GLU A 129 -4.06 -18.36 -27.99
N SER A 130 -3.75 -18.63 -26.71
CA SER A 130 -4.24 -19.82 -25.99
C SER A 130 -5.59 -19.62 -25.30
N ASP A 131 -5.87 -18.44 -24.74
CA ASP A 131 -7.12 -18.11 -24.04
C ASP A 131 -7.53 -16.66 -24.33
N SER A 132 -7.97 -16.43 -25.56
CA SER A 132 -8.43 -15.12 -26.04
C SER A 132 -9.67 -14.60 -25.32
N LYS A 133 -10.43 -15.48 -24.66
CA LYS A 133 -11.58 -15.09 -23.85
C LYS A 133 -11.14 -14.36 -22.57
N TYR A 134 -10.02 -14.77 -22.00
CA TYR A 134 -9.47 -14.17 -20.79
C TYR A 134 -8.48 -13.05 -21.08
N TYR A 135 -7.61 -13.23 -22.07
CA TYR A 135 -6.58 -12.27 -22.48
C TYR A 135 -6.97 -11.54 -23.76
N ASN A 136 -8.06 -10.78 -23.71
CA ASN A 136 -8.47 -9.92 -24.82
C ASN A 136 -7.64 -8.61 -24.87
N ASP A 137 -7.77 -7.87 -25.97
CA ASP A 137 -7.00 -6.63 -26.18
C ASP A 137 -7.24 -5.59 -25.08
N GLU A 138 -8.47 -5.46 -24.57
CA GLU A 138 -8.79 -4.52 -23.48
C GLU A 138 -8.06 -4.88 -22.18
N MET A 139 -8.00 -6.18 -21.85
CA MET A 139 -7.28 -6.69 -20.69
C MET A 139 -5.78 -6.48 -20.86
N ILE A 140 -5.23 -6.77 -22.04
CA ILE A 140 -3.80 -6.57 -22.32
C ILE A 140 -3.43 -5.08 -22.23
N GLN A 141 -4.22 -4.21 -22.85
CA GLN A 141 -4.05 -2.76 -22.74
C GLN A 141 -4.13 -2.29 -21.28
N SER A 142 -5.08 -2.84 -20.51
CA SER A 142 -5.21 -2.53 -19.08
C SER A 142 -3.99 -2.98 -18.28
N PHE A 143 -3.48 -4.19 -18.52
CA PHE A 143 -2.26 -4.66 -17.87
C PHE A 143 -1.06 -3.76 -18.22
N LEU A 144 -0.88 -3.42 -19.50
CA LEU A 144 0.20 -2.52 -19.93
C LEU A 144 0.14 -1.16 -19.23
N MET A 145 -1.05 -0.56 -19.15
CA MET A 145 -1.25 0.70 -18.44
C MET A 145 -0.95 0.58 -16.94
N VAL A 146 -1.37 -0.52 -16.30
CA VAL A 146 -1.06 -0.77 -14.88
C VAL A 146 0.45 -0.94 -14.67
N TYR A 147 1.16 -1.66 -15.54
CA TYR A 147 2.61 -1.82 -15.43
C TYR A 147 3.35 -0.49 -15.56
N LEU A 148 2.96 0.35 -16.54
CA LEU A 148 3.56 1.67 -16.75
C LEU A 148 3.32 2.62 -15.57
N LEU A 149 2.07 2.71 -15.11
CA LEU A 149 1.71 3.59 -13.98
C LEU A 149 2.35 3.13 -12.67
N ALA A 150 2.27 1.83 -12.36
CA ALA A 150 2.83 1.29 -11.13
C ALA A 150 4.36 1.39 -11.10
N GLY A 151 5.04 1.14 -12.22
CA GLY A 151 6.50 1.22 -12.31
C GLY A 151 7.05 2.64 -12.25
N THR A 152 6.35 3.61 -12.85
CA THR A 152 6.88 4.98 -12.97
C THR A 152 6.71 5.78 -11.67
N ASP A 153 5.49 5.88 -11.16
CA ASP A 153 5.19 6.76 -10.02
C ASP A 153 5.85 6.29 -8.72
N THR A 154 5.93 4.96 -8.51
CA THR A 154 6.49 4.41 -7.27
C THR A 154 8.01 4.52 -7.23
N THR A 155 8.69 4.16 -8.32
CA THR A 155 10.16 4.22 -8.42
C THR A 155 10.64 5.67 -8.40
N ALA A 156 10.02 6.57 -9.17
CA ALA A 156 10.41 7.98 -9.20
C ALA A 156 10.21 8.66 -7.83
N GLY A 157 9.05 8.47 -7.19
CA GLY A 157 8.80 9.03 -5.86
C GLY A 157 9.76 8.49 -4.80
N THR A 158 10.08 7.20 -4.84
CA THR A 158 11.06 6.60 -3.92
C THR A 158 12.46 7.17 -4.14
N MET A 159 12.87 7.37 -5.40
CA MET A 159 14.15 8.00 -5.75
C MET A 159 14.24 9.43 -5.24
N GLU A 160 13.16 10.20 -5.40
CA GLU A 160 13.07 11.58 -4.94
C GLU A 160 13.24 11.67 -3.41
N TRP A 161 12.56 10.80 -2.66
CA TRP A 161 12.76 10.71 -1.21
C TRP A 161 14.18 10.29 -0.85
N ALA A 162 14.74 9.26 -1.52
CA ALA A 162 16.10 8.80 -1.27
C ALA A 162 17.13 9.93 -1.46
N MET A 163 17.05 10.68 -2.55
CA MET A 163 17.92 11.82 -2.82
C MET A 163 17.70 12.98 -1.83
N THR A 164 16.45 13.28 -1.47
CA THR A 164 16.15 14.28 -0.43
C THR A 164 16.83 13.92 0.89
N LEU A 165 16.75 12.64 1.27
CA LEU A 165 17.31 12.13 2.50
C LEU A 165 18.83 12.23 2.53
N LEU A 166 19.48 11.84 1.44
CA LEU A 166 20.94 11.98 1.28
C LEU A 166 21.38 13.44 1.42
N LEU A 167 20.65 14.38 0.81
CA LEU A 167 20.96 15.81 0.88
C LEU A 167 20.81 16.40 2.29
N ASN A 168 19.81 15.93 3.05
CA ASN A 168 19.59 16.38 4.42
C ASN A 168 20.49 15.66 5.43
N ASN A 169 20.89 14.42 5.14
CA ASN A 169 21.59 13.54 6.06
C ASN A 169 22.60 12.67 5.29
N PRO A 170 23.73 13.22 4.85
CA PRO A 170 24.71 12.48 4.04
C PRO A 170 25.25 11.23 4.77
N ASN A 171 25.23 11.24 6.11
CA ASN A 171 25.71 10.15 6.94
C ASN A 171 24.59 9.21 7.45
N THR A 172 23.30 9.48 7.19
CA THR A 172 22.19 8.62 7.64
C THR A 172 21.00 8.60 6.64
N LEU A 173 20.73 7.45 6.03
CA LEU A 173 19.63 7.28 5.07
C LEU A 173 18.30 6.89 5.75
N ARG A 174 17.44 7.83 6.13
CA ARG A 174 16.16 7.43 6.76
C ARG A 174 15.16 6.84 5.74
N MET A 175 14.90 5.54 5.72
CA MET A 175 13.93 4.95 4.76
C MET A 175 12.50 5.51 4.87
N TYR A 176 11.97 5.98 3.74
CA TYR A 176 10.56 6.28 3.52
C TYR A 176 9.98 5.17 2.63
N PRO A 177 8.95 4.42 3.07
CA PRO A 177 8.36 3.39 2.22
C PRO A 177 7.66 4.05 1.03
N ALA A 178 7.71 3.42 -0.15
CA ALA A 178 7.04 3.93 -1.35
C ALA A 178 5.52 4.04 -1.16
N GLY A 179 4.92 3.05 -0.49
CA GLY A 179 3.53 3.04 -0.04
C GLY A 179 3.45 3.04 1.49
N PRO A 180 2.75 3.99 2.14
CA PRO A 180 2.63 4.00 3.59
C PRO A 180 1.64 2.95 4.13
N LEU A 181 0.72 2.52 3.27
CA LEU A 181 -0.24 1.45 3.51
C LEU A 181 0.02 0.36 2.47
N LEU A 182 -0.07 -0.91 2.87
CA LEU A 182 -0.08 -2.00 1.90
C LEU A 182 -1.38 -1.96 1.09
N VAL A 183 -1.36 -2.61 -0.07
CA VAL A 183 -2.54 -2.77 -0.92
C VAL A 183 -3.68 -3.36 -0.08
N PRO A 184 -4.85 -2.70 -0.03
CA PRO A 184 -5.99 -3.21 0.72
C PRO A 184 -6.37 -4.61 0.23
N ARG A 185 -6.64 -5.50 1.18
CA ARG A 185 -7.21 -6.82 0.88
C ARG A 185 -8.62 -6.92 1.44
N GLU A 186 -9.41 -7.87 0.96
CA GLU A 186 -10.78 -8.08 1.43
C GLU A 186 -10.99 -9.54 1.82
N SER A 187 -11.65 -9.78 2.96
CA SER A 187 -12.02 -11.12 3.39
C SER A 187 -13.07 -11.73 2.45
N SER A 188 -12.80 -12.93 1.92
CA SER A 188 -13.73 -13.65 1.05
C SER A 188 -14.87 -14.31 1.83
N LYS A 189 -14.61 -14.68 3.08
CA LYS A 189 -15.54 -15.35 4.01
C LYS A 189 -15.27 -14.93 5.45
N ASP A 190 -16.17 -15.30 6.34
CA ASP A 190 -15.97 -15.12 7.78
C ASP A 190 -14.70 -15.87 8.24
N CYS A 191 -13.84 -15.20 9.00
CA CYS A 191 -12.60 -15.79 9.51
C CYS A 191 -12.17 -15.21 10.85
N VAL A 192 -11.13 -15.79 11.44
CA VAL A 192 -10.54 -15.33 12.70
C VAL A 192 -9.17 -14.74 12.46
N VAL A 193 -8.94 -13.50 12.90
CA VAL A 193 -7.65 -12.81 12.81
C VAL A 193 -7.28 -12.23 14.16
N GLY A 194 -6.15 -12.67 14.72
CA GLY A 194 -5.64 -12.16 16.01
C GLY A 194 -6.62 -12.37 17.18
N GLY A 195 -7.40 -13.46 17.15
CA GLY A 195 -8.41 -13.77 18.16
C GLY A 195 -9.77 -13.11 17.94
N TYR A 196 -9.93 -12.30 16.89
CA TYR A 196 -11.18 -11.61 16.57
C TYR A 196 -11.89 -12.24 15.37
N ASN A 197 -13.21 -12.27 15.41
CA ASN A 197 -14.05 -12.67 14.29
C ASN A 197 -14.14 -11.53 13.27
N ILE A 198 -13.88 -11.83 12.00
CA ILE A 198 -13.86 -10.91 10.88
C ILE A 198 -14.90 -11.38 9.86
N PRO A 199 -16.00 -10.63 9.66
CA PRO A 199 -17.00 -10.98 8.66
C PRO A 199 -16.43 -10.95 7.24
N GLY A 200 -17.00 -11.75 6.34
CA GLY A 200 -16.75 -11.65 4.90
C GLY A 200 -17.06 -10.25 4.36
N GLY A 201 -16.27 -9.81 3.39
CA GLY A 201 -16.36 -8.47 2.80
C GLY A 201 -15.70 -7.35 3.63
N THR A 202 -14.96 -7.70 4.69
CA THR A 202 -14.20 -6.75 5.51
C THR A 202 -12.88 -6.41 4.83
N MET A 203 -12.62 -5.12 4.62
CA MET A 203 -11.36 -4.64 4.05
C MET A 203 -10.26 -4.62 5.12
N LEU A 204 -9.12 -5.24 4.86
CA LEU A 204 -7.91 -5.16 5.67
C LEU A 204 -7.00 -4.04 5.15
N LEU A 205 -6.66 -3.11 6.05
CA LEU A 205 -5.62 -2.10 5.86
C LEU A 205 -4.44 -2.42 6.77
N VAL A 206 -3.26 -2.52 6.18
CA VAL A 206 -1.99 -2.71 6.91
C VAL A 206 -1.15 -1.45 6.79
N ASN A 207 -0.82 -0.85 7.93
CA ASN A 207 -0.06 0.40 7.97
C ASN A 207 1.44 0.14 8.01
N GLN A 208 2.04 -0.05 6.84
CA GLN A 208 3.47 -0.30 6.69
C GLN A 208 4.32 0.83 7.31
N TRP A 209 3.90 2.09 7.17
CA TRP A 209 4.59 3.23 7.75
C TRP A 209 4.68 3.16 9.28
N ALA A 210 3.61 2.74 9.95
CA ALA A 210 3.56 2.57 11.40
C ALA A 210 4.39 1.36 11.85
N ILE A 211 4.28 0.23 11.14
CA ILE A 211 5.04 -0.99 11.43
C ILE A 211 6.55 -0.72 11.36
N HIS A 212 7.02 -0.01 10.34
CA HIS A 212 8.45 0.33 10.18
C HIS A 212 8.97 1.27 11.29
N ARG A 213 8.08 1.90 12.07
CA ARG A 213 8.42 2.88 13.13
C ARG A 213 8.08 2.40 14.53
N ASP A 214 7.60 1.18 14.69
CA ASP A 214 7.18 0.65 15.98
C ASP A 214 8.40 0.24 16.83
N PRO A 215 8.64 0.88 18.00
CA PRO A 215 9.75 0.53 18.88
C PRO A 215 9.62 -0.87 19.49
N LYS A 216 8.43 -1.49 19.48
CA LYS A 216 8.25 -2.88 19.93
C LYS A 216 8.79 -3.90 18.94
N LEU A 217 8.90 -3.50 17.66
CA LEU A 217 9.33 -4.36 16.56
C LEU A 217 10.77 -4.09 16.13
N TRP A 218 11.22 -2.84 16.27
CA TRP A 218 12.53 -2.41 15.82
C TRP A 218 13.24 -1.62 16.92
N THR A 219 14.44 -2.06 17.30
CA THR A 219 15.33 -1.28 18.17
C THR A 219 15.72 0.02 17.46
N ASN A 220 15.59 1.18 18.11
CA ASN A 220 15.90 2.50 17.52
C ASN A 220 15.23 2.73 16.14
N PRO A 221 13.89 2.63 16.02
CA PRO A 221 13.16 2.61 14.75
C PRO A 221 13.27 3.91 13.95
N LYS A 222 13.71 5.00 14.60
CA LYS A 222 13.87 6.32 13.99
C LYS A 222 15.27 6.54 13.42
N THR A 223 16.23 5.68 13.76
CA THR A 223 17.62 5.78 13.33
C THR A 223 17.84 4.92 12.10
N TYR A 224 18.56 5.44 11.10
CA TYR A 224 18.98 4.60 9.99
C TYR A 224 20.01 3.59 10.47
N ASN A 225 19.69 2.31 10.31
CA ASN A 225 20.60 1.19 10.57
C ASN A 225 20.28 0.14 9.51
N PRO A 226 21.04 0.09 8.39
CA PRO A 226 20.81 -0.87 7.31
C PRO A 226 21.25 -2.29 7.69
N GLU A 227 22.27 -2.44 8.53
CA GLU A 227 22.80 -3.72 9.00
C GLU A 227 21.75 -4.57 9.70
N ARG A 228 20.69 -3.96 10.26
CA ARG A 228 19.56 -4.69 10.86
C ARG A 228 18.82 -5.63 9.91
N PHE A 229 19.03 -5.45 8.60
CA PHE A 229 18.43 -6.27 7.55
C PHE A 229 19.38 -7.33 7.00
N GLU A 230 20.63 -7.36 7.44
CA GLU A 230 21.58 -8.41 7.06
C GLU A 230 21.14 -9.77 7.63
N GLY A 231 21.27 -10.82 6.83
CA GLY A 231 20.86 -12.18 7.20
C GLY A 231 19.34 -12.41 7.30
N LEU A 232 18.50 -11.39 7.07
CA LEU A 232 17.08 -11.58 6.88
C LEU A 232 16.82 -11.96 5.43
N GLU A 233 16.30 -13.17 5.19
CA GLU A 233 15.66 -13.46 3.91
C GLU A 233 14.55 -12.41 3.70
N ALA A 234 14.69 -11.62 2.65
CA ALA A 234 13.63 -10.73 2.22
C ALA A 234 12.40 -11.61 2.00
N MET A 235 11.40 -11.46 2.86
CA MET A 235 10.11 -12.11 2.70
C MET A 235 9.55 -11.56 1.39
N ARG A 236 9.69 -12.34 0.31
CA ARG A 236 9.11 -12.06 -1.01
C ARG A 236 7.60 -12.18 -0.84
N ASP A 237 6.98 -11.15 -0.29
CA ASP A 237 5.53 -11.07 -0.25
C ASP A 237 5.08 -10.95 -1.71
N GLY A 238 4.48 -12.02 -2.24
CA GLY A 238 4.02 -12.12 -3.62
C GLY A 238 2.89 -11.15 -3.99
N SER A 239 2.76 -10.05 -3.24
CA SER A 239 1.77 -9.00 -3.44
C SER A 239 2.22 -7.94 -4.46
N CYS A 240 3.52 -7.77 -4.72
CA CYS A 240 4.03 -6.80 -5.69
C CYS A 240 4.86 -7.48 -6.78
N PRO A 241 4.34 -7.66 -8.01
CA PRO A 241 5.09 -8.29 -9.10
C PRO A 241 6.31 -7.47 -9.55
N GLY A 242 6.30 -6.14 -9.30
CA GLY A 242 7.37 -5.23 -9.71
C GLY A 242 8.52 -5.05 -8.71
N GLU A 243 8.46 -5.64 -7.51
CA GLU A 243 9.43 -5.37 -6.43
C GLU A 243 10.88 -5.68 -6.85
N GLY A 244 11.10 -6.85 -7.46
CA GLY A 244 12.43 -7.25 -7.89
C GLY A 244 13.03 -6.33 -8.96
N LEU A 245 12.21 -5.84 -9.88
CA LEU A 245 12.63 -4.87 -10.88
C LEU A 245 12.91 -3.51 -10.23
N ALA A 246 12.00 -3.04 -9.37
CA ALA A 246 12.13 -1.76 -8.68
C ALA A 246 13.42 -1.68 -7.86
N VAL A 247 13.75 -2.71 -7.07
CA VAL A 247 14.98 -2.72 -6.25
C VAL A 247 16.23 -2.60 -7.14
N ARG A 248 16.28 -3.31 -8.27
CA ARG A 248 17.42 -3.25 -9.21
C ARG A 248 17.54 -1.88 -9.89
N VAL A 249 16.43 -1.36 -10.41
CA VAL A 249 16.38 -0.03 -11.05
C VAL A 249 16.78 1.05 -10.06
N MET A 250 16.26 1.00 -8.84
CA MET A 250 16.60 1.93 -7.76
C MET A 250 18.08 1.86 -7.40
N ALA A 251 18.62 0.66 -7.15
CA ALA A 251 20.01 0.48 -6.76
C ALA A 251 20.99 1.00 -7.83
N LEU A 252 20.75 0.65 -9.10
CA LEU A 252 21.58 1.10 -10.21
C LEU A 252 21.48 2.61 -10.42
N SER A 253 20.26 3.14 -10.50
CA SER A 253 20.03 4.56 -10.77
C SER A 253 20.57 5.43 -9.63
N LEU A 254 20.32 5.06 -8.37
CA LEU A 254 20.84 5.80 -7.22
C LEU A 254 22.36 5.70 -7.14
N GLY A 255 22.92 4.51 -7.41
CA GLY A 255 24.37 4.30 -7.49
C GLY A 255 25.01 5.23 -8.52
N ILE A 256 24.46 5.31 -9.73
CA ILE A 256 24.91 6.21 -10.80
C ILE A 256 24.79 7.67 -10.34
N LEU A 257 23.63 8.09 -9.79
CA LEU A 257 23.44 9.46 -9.34
C LEU A 257 24.48 9.87 -8.29
N ILE A 258 24.81 9.00 -7.34
CA ILE A 258 25.77 9.28 -6.28
C ILE A 258 27.22 9.23 -6.78
N GLN A 259 27.55 8.27 -7.65
CA GLN A 259 28.92 8.09 -8.15
C GLN A 259 29.28 9.14 -9.19
N CYS A 260 28.36 9.49 -10.09
CA CYS A 260 28.62 10.37 -11.22
C CYS A 260 28.51 11.86 -10.89
N PHE A 261 27.79 12.22 -9.82
CA PHE A 261 27.48 13.61 -9.53
C PHE A 261 27.74 13.99 -8.08
N ASN A 262 28.17 15.24 -7.91
CA ASN A 262 28.17 15.94 -6.64
C ASN A 262 26.85 16.69 -6.49
N TRP A 263 26.19 16.45 -5.36
CA TRP A 263 24.87 16.99 -5.07
C TRP A 263 24.96 18.00 -3.93
N GLU A 264 24.39 19.18 -4.15
CA GLU A 264 24.34 20.24 -3.15
C GLU A 264 22.92 20.79 -3.00
N ARG A 265 22.62 21.26 -1.79
CA ARG A 265 21.36 21.96 -1.53
C ARG A 265 21.39 23.32 -2.22
N VAL A 266 20.22 23.78 -2.68
CA VAL A 266 20.10 25.12 -3.30
C VAL A 266 20.36 26.24 -2.29
N SER A 267 20.12 25.98 -1.01
CA SER A 267 20.37 26.90 0.11
C SER A 267 20.95 26.16 1.31
N GLU A 268 21.42 26.89 2.32
CA GLU A 268 21.90 26.31 3.59
C GLU A 268 20.80 25.62 4.40
N LYS A 269 19.52 25.89 4.11
CA LYS A 269 18.39 25.24 4.77
C LYS A 269 18.27 23.78 4.34
N MET A 270 17.74 22.94 5.23
CA MET A 270 17.39 21.57 4.88
C MET A 270 16.30 21.57 3.79
N VAL A 271 16.35 20.58 2.89
CA VAL A 271 15.30 20.35 1.90
C VAL A 271 14.01 20.00 2.63
N ASP A 272 12.90 20.56 2.17
CA ASP A 272 11.57 20.34 2.74
C ASP A 272 11.20 18.85 2.73
N MET A 273 10.79 18.34 3.90
CA MET A 273 10.38 16.94 4.09
C MET A 273 8.86 16.81 4.23
N THR A 274 8.11 17.85 3.84
CA THR A 274 6.65 17.86 3.96
C THR A 274 6.05 16.93 2.91
N GLU A 275 5.10 16.11 3.34
CA GLU A 275 4.40 15.16 2.46
C GLU A 275 3.19 15.84 1.82
N GLY A 276 3.01 15.58 0.53
CA GLY A 276 1.86 16.00 -0.26
C GLY A 276 0.66 15.09 -0.04
N ARG A 277 -0.41 15.38 -0.77
CA ARG A 277 -1.62 14.54 -0.80
C ARG A 277 -1.48 13.50 -1.91
N GLY A 278 -1.69 12.22 -1.60
CA GLY A 278 -1.66 11.15 -2.58
C GLY A 278 -1.51 9.77 -1.94
N LEU A 279 -1.61 8.72 -2.76
CA LEU A 279 -1.47 7.33 -2.33
C LEU A 279 0.01 6.90 -2.17
N ASN A 280 0.89 7.47 -3.01
CA ASN A 280 2.32 7.09 -3.11
C ASN A 280 3.27 8.04 -2.36
N LEU A 281 2.82 8.60 -1.22
CA LEU A 281 3.63 9.53 -0.40
C LEU A 281 4.35 10.62 -1.23
N PRO A 282 3.67 11.38 -2.10
CA PRO A 282 4.36 12.43 -2.86
C PRO A 282 4.95 13.48 -1.92
N LYS A 283 5.99 14.20 -2.35
CA LYS A 283 6.45 15.39 -1.63
C LYS A 283 5.46 16.54 -1.83
N ALA A 284 5.29 17.39 -0.82
CA ALA A 284 4.48 18.60 -0.96
C ALA A 284 5.16 19.64 -1.86
N LYS A 285 6.50 19.66 -1.82
CA LYS A 285 7.36 20.45 -2.70
C LYS A 285 8.35 19.51 -3.38
N PRO A 286 8.47 19.53 -4.71
CA PRO A 286 9.41 18.69 -5.42
C PRO A 286 10.85 18.97 -4.97
N LEU A 287 11.70 17.95 -5.06
CA LEU A 287 13.13 18.10 -4.77
C LEU A 287 13.77 19.03 -5.80
N ILE A 288 14.44 20.07 -5.32
CA ILE A 288 15.31 20.93 -6.12
C ILE A 288 16.69 20.90 -5.48
N ALA A 289 17.70 20.50 -6.27
CA ALA A 289 19.08 20.39 -5.84
C ALA A 289 20.02 20.85 -6.95
N LYS A 290 21.20 21.32 -6.57
CA LYS A 290 22.31 21.57 -7.49
C LYS A 290 23.01 20.25 -7.75
N CYS A 291 23.33 19.99 -9.01
CA CYS A 291 24.00 18.77 -9.45
C CYS A 291 25.17 19.15 -10.35
N LYS A 292 26.36 18.65 -10.03
CA LYS A 292 27.58 18.86 -10.83
C LYS A 292 28.22 17.52 -11.13
N ALA A 293 28.44 17.19 -12.40
CA ALA A 293 29.15 15.98 -12.78
C ALA A 293 30.57 15.97 -12.20
N ARG A 294 31.02 14.80 -11.73
CA ARG A 294 32.37 14.61 -11.21
C ARG A 294 33.39 14.60 -12.35
N LEU A 295 34.55 15.20 -12.11
CA LEU A 295 35.58 15.41 -13.13
C LEU A 295 36.08 14.08 -13.72
N GLU A 296 36.15 13.04 -12.91
CA GLU A 296 36.59 11.69 -13.30
C GLU A 296 35.63 11.01 -14.29
N ILE A 297 34.37 11.47 -14.37
CA ILE A 297 33.31 10.86 -15.17
C ILE A 297 32.95 11.72 -16.39
N LEU A 298 33.37 12.99 -16.42
CA LEU A 298 33.18 13.86 -17.59
C LEU A 298 33.83 13.29 -18.86
N SER A 299 34.94 12.56 -18.75
CA SER A 299 35.58 11.89 -19.88
C SER A 299 34.74 10.74 -20.47
N LEU A 300 33.89 10.12 -19.65
CA LEU A 300 32.99 9.02 -20.05
C LEU A 300 31.63 9.54 -20.55
N LEU A 301 31.14 10.67 -20.04
CA LEU A 301 29.87 11.28 -20.45
C LEU A 301 29.96 12.12 -21.72
N ALA A 302 31.17 12.50 -22.14
CA ALA A 302 31.41 13.32 -23.33
C ALA A 302 31.67 12.50 -24.61
N GLN A 303 31.58 11.16 -24.53
CA GLN A 303 31.63 10.23 -25.68
C GLN A 303 30.22 9.90 -26.15
#